data_AF-A0A1A8UM09-F1
#
_entry.id   AF-A0A1A8UM09-F1
#
_cell.length_a   1.000
_cell.length_b   1.000
_cell.length_c   1.000
_cell.angle_alpha   90.00
_cell.angle_beta   90.00
_cell.angle_gamma   90.00
#
_symmetry.space_group_name_H-M   'P 1'
#
loop_
_entity.id
_entity.type
_entity.pdbx_description
1 polymer ?
#
loop_
_entity_poly.entity_id
_entity_poly.type
_entity_poly.pdbx_seq_one_letter_code
_entity_poly.pdbx_strand_id
1 'polypeptide(L)' 'EVNNRPQFILSRFKIGEGKNADKEKYSSTLNHEVKSVPLRIQKLHVTDSAVYYCALQPTVTGNSKSV' A
#
# COMPACT_ATOMS: atom_id res chain seq x y z
N GLU A 1 -21.67 -12.46 -8.55
CA GLU A 1 -21.23 -11.06 -8.67
C GLU A 1 -20.05 -10.85 -7.74
N VAL A 2 -18.83 -10.75 -8.29
CA VAL A 2 -17.62 -10.71 -7.47
C VAL A 2 -17.49 -9.29 -6.94
N ASN A 3 -17.41 -9.13 -5.62
CA ASN A 3 -17.21 -7.85 -4.92
C ASN A 3 -16.17 -6.97 -5.64
N ASN A 4 -16.62 -6.02 -6.46
CA ASN A 4 -15.79 -5.13 -7.29
C ASN A 4 -15.07 -4.03 -6.48
N ARG A 5 -15.04 -4.14 -5.16
CA ARG A 5 -14.36 -3.16 -4.32
C ARG A 5 -12.87 -3.51 -4.19
N PRO A 6 -11.98 -2.52 -4.22
CA PRO A 6 -10.57 -2.73 -3.90
C PRO A 6 -10.42 -3.43 -2.54
N GLN A 7 -9.51 -4.40 -2.49
CA GLN A 7 -9.15 -5.09 -1.25
C GLN A 7 -7.81 -4.55 -0.75
N PHE A 8 -7.69 -4.40 0.57
CA PHE A 8 -6.45 -3.95 1.19
C PHE A 8 -5.41 -5.08 1.18
N ILE A 9 -4.20 -4.78 0.69
CA ILE A 9 -3.10 -5.76 0.58
C ILE A 9 -1.99 -5.45 1.58
N LEU A 10 -1.42 -4.25 1.52
CA LEU A 10 -0.41 -3.81 2.49
C LEU A 10 -0.34 -2.29 2.58
N SER A 11 0.27 -1.82 3.67
CA SER A 11 0.67 -0.43 3.85
C SER A 11 2.11 -0.35 4.35
N ARG A 12 2.79 0.75 4.04
CA ARG A 12 4.11 1.08 4.57
C ARG A 12 4.09 2.51 5.08
N PHE A 13 4.73 2.71 6.22
CA PHE A 13 4.85 4.01 6.86
C PHE A 13 6.32 4.34 7.08
N LYS A 14 6.61 5.64 7.21
CA LYS A 14 7.95 6.10 7.62
C LYS A 14 8.27 5.68 9.05
N ILE A 15 7.25 5.63 9.91
CA ILE A 15 7.34 5.26 11.32
C ILE A 15 6.43 4.06 11.53
N GLY A 16 7.02 2.94 11.96
CA GLY A 16 6.32 1.66 12.12
C GLY A 16 6.27 0.82 10.84
N GLU A 17 5.98 -0.47 11.02
CA GLU A 17 6.08 -1.49 9.96
C GLU A 17 4.92 -1.45 8.94
N GLY A 18 3.76 -0.92 9.35
CA GLY A 18 2.52 -0.93 8.58
C GLY A 18 1.73 -2.23 8.73
N LYS A 19 0.77 -2.46 7.82
CA LYS A 19 -0.05 -3.69 7.80
C LYS A 19 0.25 -4.50 6.55
N ASN A 20 0.04 -5.81 6.64
CA ASN A 20 0.16 -6.71 5.50
C ASN A 20 -0.90 -7.81 5.64
N ALA A 21 -1.71 -7.99 4.61
CA ALA A 21 -2.75 -9.01 4.57
C ALA A 21 -2.14 -10.42 4.46
N ASP A 22 -1.01 -10.55 3.77
CA ASP A 22 -0.28 -11.81 3.61
C ASP A 22 1.22 -11.52 3.44
N LYS A 23 1.99 -11.80 4.50
CA LYS A 23 3.44 -11.53 4.55
C LYS A 23 4.26 -12.48 3.67
N GLU A 24 3.73 -13.67 3.36
CA GLU A 24 4.41 -14.62 2.47
C GLU A 24 4.17 -14.28 1.01
N LYS A 25 3.00 -13.71 0.70
CA LYS A 25 2.63 -13.35 -0.68
C LYS A 25 3.09 -11.95 -1.07
N TYR A 26 2.84 -10.95 -0.25
CA TYR A 26 3.08 -9.56 -0.59
C TYR A 26 4.19 -8.96 0.27
N SER A 27 5.14 -8.30 -0.37
CA SER A 27 6.16 -7.53 0.33
C SER A 27 6.37 -6.19 -0.32
N SER A 28 6.77 -5.21 0.48
CA SER A 28 7.10 -3.88 0.02
C SER A 28 8.08 -3.25 0.99
N THR A 29 8.93 -2.36 0.49
CA THR A 29 9.90 -1.61 1.28
C THR A 29 9.83 -0.16 0.85
N LEU A 30 9.54 0.74 1.78
CA LEU A 30 9.50 2.17 1.52
C LEU A 30 10.91 2.67 1.23
N ASN A 31 11.13 3.19 0.03
CA ASN A 31 12.36 3.88 -0.33
C ASN A 31 12.14 5.39 -0.19
N HIS A 32 12.75 5.96 0.85
CA HIS A 32 12.63 7.38 1.18
C HIS A 32 13.38 8.31 0.21
N GLU A 33 14.49 7.85 -0.37
CA GLU A 33 15.34 8.67 -1.24
C GLU A 33 14.61 9.00 -2.55
N VAL A 34 14.01 7.99 -3.17
CA VAL A 34 13.28 8.13 -4.44
C VAL A 34 11.75 8.23 -4.24
N LYS A 35 11.28 8.32 -2.99
CA LYS A 35 9.86 8.43 -2.63
C LYS A 35 8.98 7.35 -3.27
N SER A 36 9.41 6.10 -3.22
CA SER A 36 8.73 4.96 -3.85
C SER A 36 8.40 3.84 -2.88
N VAL A 37 7.35 3.08 -3.21
CA VAL A 37 6.88 1.92 -2.44
C VAL A 37 6.66 0.75 -3.40
N PRO A 38 7.72 0.06 -3.85
CA PRO A 38 7.59 -1.07 -4.77
C PRO A 38 6.79 -2.20 -4.12
N LEU A 39 5.78 -2.70 -4.83
CA LEU A 39 5.04 -3.91 -4.44
C LEU A 39 5.70 -5.14 -5.08
N ARG A 40 6.08 -6.10 -4.27
CA ARG A 40 6.58 -7.42 -4.68
C ARG A 40 5.53 -8.47 -4.37
N ILE A 41 5.16 -9.25 -5.38
CA ILE A 41 4.24 -10.39 -5.26
C ILE A 41 5.08 -11.66 -5.42
N GLN A 42 5.18 -12.43 -4.35
CA GLN A 42 5.91 -13.69 -4.30
C GLN A 42 5.02 -14.81 -4.88
N LYS A 43 5.65 -15.85 -5.47
CA LYS A 43 4.95 -17.02 -6.03
C LYS A 43 3.77 -16.62 -6.94
N LEU A 44 4.01 -15.77 -7.94
CA LEU A 44 2.95 -15.19 -8.79
C LEU A 44 2.12 -16.27 -9.51
N HIS A 45 0.80 -16.17 -9.45
CA HIS A 45 -0.15 -17.06 -10.11
C HIS A 45 -1.15 -16.27 -10.97
N VAL A 46 -1.77 -16.94 -11.96
CA VAL A 46 -2.80 -16.33 -12.82
C VAL A 46 -3.99 -15.80 -12.00
N THR A 47 -4.32 -16.45 -10.88
CA THR A 47 -5.38 -16.04 -9.96
C THR A 47 -5.10 -14.70 -9.26
N ASP A 48 -3.85 -14.23 -9.26
CA ASP A 48 -3.48 -12.93 -8.73
C ASP A 48 -3.74 -11.79 -9.75
N SER A 49 -4.18 -12.11 -10.96
CA SER A 49 -4.43 -11.10 -12.00
C SER A 49 -5.54 -10.15 -11.56
N ALA A 50 -5.17 -8.90 -11.29
CA ALA A 50 -6.05 -7.83 -10.87
C ALA A 50 -5.42 -6.46 -11.18
N VAL A 51 -6.20 -5.39 -10.97
CA VAL A 51 -5.66 -4.03 -10.98
C VAL A 51 -5.17 -3.67 -9.58
N TYR A 52 -3.87 -3.39 -9.46
CA TYR A 52 -3.23 -3.03 -8.19
C TYR A 52 -3.09 -1.51 -8.08
N TYR A 53 -3.73 -0.92 -7.08
CA TYR A 53 -3.70 0.52 -6.83
C TYR A 53 -2.75 0.87 -5.69
N CYS A 54 -1.89 1.86 -5.93
CA CYS A 54 -1.15 2.53 -4.87
C CYS A 54 -1.97 3.71 -4.34
N ALA A 55 -2.11 3.81 -3.03
CA ALA A 55 -2.77 4.93 -2.36
C ALA A 55 -1.86 5.49 -1.27
N LEU A 56 -1.93 6.82 -1.07
CA LEU A 56 -1.12 7.54 -0.09
C LEU A 56 -2.04 8.23 0.91
N GLN A 57 -1.66 8.16 2.20
CA GLN A 57 -2.29 8.96 3.24
C GLN A 57 -1.36 10.13 3.58
N PRO A 58 -1.79 11.39 3.38
CA PRO A 58 -1.03 12.55 3.80
C PRO A 58 -0.85 12.56 5.32
N THR A 59 0.36 12.89 5.78
CA THR A 59 0.65 13.03 7.22
C THR A 59 0.52 14.47 7.72
N VAL A 60 0.28 15.43 6.82
CA VAL A 60 0.08 16.83 7.20
C VAL A 60 -1.41 17.07 7.37
N THR A 61 -1.86 17.19 8.62
CA THR A 61 -3.15 17.83 8.90
C THR A 61 -2.90 19.33 8.78
N GLY A 62 -3.42 19.97 7.72
CA GLY A 62 -3.31 21.42 7.58
C GLY A 62 -3.84 22.10 8.84
N ASN A 63 -3.04 22.96 9.47
CA ASN A 63 -3.54 23.86 10.48
C ASN A 63 -4.55 24.76 9.77
N SER A 64 -5.84 24.52 9.98
CA SER A 64 -6.89 25.45 9.61
C SER A 64 -6.67 26.72 10.44
N LYS A 65 -5.80 27.61 9.97
CA LYS A 65 -5.86 28.99 10.43
C LYS A 65 -7.20 29.52 9.93
N SER A 66 -8.17 29.59 10.84
CA SER A 66 -9.30 30.49 10.70
C SER A 66 -8.71 31.85 10.35
N VAL A 67 -9.04 32.36 9.17
CA VAL A 67 -9.02 33.81 8.94
C VAL A 67 -10.08 34.43 9.85
#